data_AF-A0A960DBT2-F1
#
_entry.id   AF-A0A960DBT2-F1
#
_cell.length_a   1.000
_cell.length_b   1.000
_cell.length_c   1.000
_cell.angle_alpha   90.00
_cell.angle_beta   90.00
_cell.angle_gamma   90.00
#
_symmetry.space_group_name_H-M   'P 1'
#
loop_
_entity.id
_entity.type
_entity.pdbx_description
1 polymer ?
#
loop_
_entity_poly.entity_id
_entity_poly.type
_entity_poly.pdbx_seq_one_letter_code
_entity_poly.pdbx_strand_id
1 'polypeptide(L)' 'VSKMTVYRMVHAGELPAIRFGRSYRVPESAVADALQRPIADVG' A
#
# COMPACT_ATOMS: atom_id res chain seq x y z
N VAL A 1 2.61 9.89 0.64
CA VAL A 1 3.09 8.50 0.47
C VAL A 1 3.58 8.31 -0.94
N SER A 2 4.74 7.66 -1.12
CA SER A 2 5.25 7.40 -2.47
C SER A 2 4.60 6.14 -3.06
N LYS A 3 4.60 6.04 -4.40
CA LYS A 3 4.19 4.80 -5.09
C LYS A 3 5.00 3.60 -4.62
N MET A 4 6.28 3.79 -4.31
CA MET A 4 7.15 2.73 -3.79
C MET A 4 6.73 2.26 -2.41
N THR A 5 6.35 3.17 -1.51
CA THR A 5 5.84 2.82 -0.19
C THR A 5 4.57 1.97 -0.32
N VAL A 6 3.63 2.39 -1.17
CA VAL A 6 2.40 1.61 -1.45
C VAL A 6 2.74 0.26 -2.08
N TYR A 7 3.66 0.23 -3.04
CA TYR A 7 4.10 -0.99 -3.70
C TYR A 7 4.66 -2.01 -2.69
N ARG A 8 5.52 -1.56 -1.77
CA ARG A 8 6.08 -2.42 -0.72
C ARG A 8 4.97 -2.99 0.17
N MET A 9 4.06 -2.16 0.64
CA MET A 9 2.93 -2.60 1.48
C MET A 9 2.04 -3.63 0.77
N VAL A 10 1.79 -3.46 -0.53
CA VAL A 10 1.06 -4.46 -1.34
C VAL A 10 1.82 -5.79 -1.43
N HIS A 11 3.13 -5.76 -1.66
CA HIS A 11 3.93 -6.98 -1.78
C HIS A 11 4.18 -7.66 -0.43
N ALA A 12 4.16 -6.90 0.68
CA ALA A 12 4.21 -7.43 2.03
C ALA A 12 2.86 -8.01 2.51
N GLY A 13 1.77 -7.82 1.75
CA GLY A 13 0.43 -8.27 2.12
C GLY A 13 -0.27 -7.35 3.13
N GLU A 14 0.30 -6.18 3.42
CA GLU A 14 -0.24 -5.21 4.39
C GLU A 14 -1.37 -4.37 3.80
N LEU A 15 -1.40 -4.20 2.47
CA LEU A 15 -2.47 -3.50 1.77
C LEU A 15 -3.22 -4.43 0.81
N PRO A 16 -4.56 -4.51 0.89
CA PRO A 16 -5.37 -5.24 -0.06
C PRO A 16 -5.25 -4.60 -1.45
N ALA A 17 -4.91 -5.40 -2.46
CA ALA A 17 -4.73 -4.92 -3.81
C ALA A 17 -5.22 -5.92 -4.85
N ILE A 18 -5.71 -5.38 -5.98
CA ILE A 18 -6.13 -6.15 -7.15
C ILE A 18 -5.12 -5.90 -8.27
N ARG A 19 -4.59 -6.97 -8.86
CA ARG A 19 -3.69 -6.86 -10.01
C ARG A 19 -4.48 -6.58 -11.29
N PHE A 20 -4.17 -5.46 -11.94
CA PHE A 20 -4.73 -5.07 -13.22
C PHE A 20 -3.60 -4.95 -14.25
N GLY A 21 -3.39 -6.03 -14.99
CA GLY A 21 -2.24 -6.16 -15.89
C GLY A 21 -0.92 -6.05 -15.13
N ARG A 22 -0.12 -5.03 -15.47
CA ARG A 22 1.18 -4.76 -14.84
C ARG A 22 1.11 -3.84 -13.62
N SER A 23 -0.09 -3.38 -13.25
CA SER A 23 -0.31 -2.44 -12.16
C SER A 23 -1.17 -3.06 -11.06
N TYR A 24 -1.14 -2.44 -9.87
CA TYR A 24 -2.02 -2.78 -8.76
C TYR A 24 -3.03 -1.66 -8.54
N ARG A 25 -4.25 -2.05 -8.20
CA ARG A 25 -5.34 -1.15 -7.76
C ARG A 25 -5.55 -1.39 -6.28
N VAL A 26 -5.44 -0.33 -5.49
CA VAL A 26 -5.60 -0.36 -4.03
C VAL A 26 -6.84 0.47 -3.71
N PRO A 27 -7.79 -0.03 -2.90
CA PRO A 27 -8.92 0.78 -2.43
C PRO A 27 -8.42 2.01 -1.68
N GLU A 28 -9.07 3.16 -1.91
CA GLU A 28 -8.71 4.40 -1.25
C GLU A 28 -8.81 4.29 0.28
N SER A 29 -9.86 3.64 0.78
CA SER A 29 -10.05 3.39 2.22
C SER A 29 -8.88 2.67 2.85
N ALA A 30 -8.35 1.63 2.19
CA ALA A 30 -7.21 0.89 2.68
C ALA A 30 -5.94 1.76 2.75
N VAL A 31 -5.74 2.65 1.78
CA VAL A 31 -4.63 3.61 1.80
C VAL A 31 -4.82 4.64 2.93
N ALA A 32 -6.03 5.12 3.15
CA ALA A 32 -6.36 6.04 4.24
C ALA A 32 -6.12 5.39 5.61
N ASP A 33 -6.52 4.13 5.80
CA ASP A 33 -6.28 3.38 7.03
C ASP A 33 -4.78 3.15 7.27
N ALA A 34 -4.02 2.84 6.21
CA ALA A 34 -2.57 2.68 6.29
C ALA A 34 -1.85 3.99 6.60
N LEU A 35 -2.42 5.14 6.22
CA LEU A 35 -1.91 6.47 6.52
C LEU A 35 -2.14 6.90 7.97
N GLN A 36 -3.21 6.42 8.59
CA GLN A 36 -3.49 6.65 10.01
C GLN A 36 -2.58 5.83 10.91
N ARG A 37 -2.09 4.69 10.42
CA ARG A 37 -1.05 3.92 11.11
C ARG A 37 0.29 4.66 10.97
N PRO A 38 1.06 4.83 12.07
CA PRO A 38 2.41 5.33 11.94
C PRO A 38 3.19 4.36 11.05
N ILE A 39 3.57 4.81 9.86
CA ILE A 39 4.44 4.06 8.96
C ILE A 39 5.79 3.99 9.68
N ALA A 40 6.04 2.90 10.39
CA ALA A 40 7.36 2.56 10.89
C ALA A 40 8.20 2.21 9.66
N ASP A 41 8.78 3.22 9.00
CA ASP A 41 9.86 3.00 8.05
C ASP A 41 11.02 2.45 8.88
N VAL A 42 11.22 1.13 8.80
CA VAL A 42 12.42 0.48 9.34
C VAL A 42 13.58 0.97 8.49
N GLY A 43 14.53 1.64 9.15
CA GLY A 43 15.72 2.24 8.56
C GLY A 43 16.62 1.25 7.82
#